data_AF-A0A963ZXS3-F1
#
_entry.id   AF-A0A963ZXS3-F1
#
_cell.length_a   1.000
_cell.length_b   1.000
_cell.length_c   1.000
_cell.angle_alpha   90.00
_cell.angle_beta   90.00
_cell.angle_gamma   90.00
#
_symmetry.space_group_name_H-M   'P 1'
#
loop_
_entity.id
_entity.type
_entity.pdbx_description
1 polymer ?
#
loop_
_entity_poly.entity_id
_entity_poly.type
_entity_poly.pdbx_seq_one_letter_code
_entity_poly.pdbx_strand_id
1 'polypeptide(L)'
;MEKIETYLRKATEGGGFHTLATEDRDRLRELSRLAESWEDQIPLMPVRQPQTIVEMIELKMYEGRLKQKDMAVLLDISPTRLSEVMQGKRKINMDLAKRLYKILKISPEFILEHA
;
A
#
# COMPACT_ATOMS: atom_id res chain seq x y z
N MET A 1 -2.13 -19.26 -18.99
CA MET A 1 -3.34 -18.46 -18.68
C MET A 1 -4.50 -18.75 -19.63
N GLU A 2 -4.32 -18.74 -20.95
CA GLU A 2 -5.38 -19.00 -21.95
C GLU A 2 -6.20 -20.29 -21.72
N LYS A 3 -5.54 -21.38 -21.31
CA LYS A 3 -6.21 -22.65 -20.97
C LYS A 3 -7.10 -22.56 -19.73
N ILE A 4 -6.64 -21.88 -18.67
CA ILE A 4 -7.43 -21.64 -17.46
C ILE A 4 -8.68 -20.84 -17.83
N GLU A 5 -8.51 -19.77 -18.59
CA GLU A 5 -9.62 -18.91 -19.03
C GLU A 5 -10.68 -19.68 -19.83
N THR A 6 -10.23 -20.59 -20.71
CA THR A 6 -11.13 -21.45 -21.49
C THR A 6 -11.98 -22.36 -20.58
N TYR A 7 -11.38 -22.95 -19.54
CA TYR A 7 -12.11 -23.77 -18.57
C TYR A 7 -13.06 -22.95 -17.70
N LEU A 8 -12.65 -21.75 -17.27
CA LEU A 8 -13.50 -20.83 -16.51
C LEU A 8 -14.72 -20.37 -17.33
N ARG A 9 -14.53 -20.12 -18.63
CA ARG A 9 -15.61 -19.74 -19.54
C ARG A 9 -16.62 -20.86 -19.71
N LYS A 10 -16.15 -22.08 -19.99
CA LYS A 10 -17.00 -23.29 -20.07
C LYS A 10 -17.80 -23.52 -18.78
N ALA A 11 -17.16 -23.36 -17.61
CA ALA A 11 -17.84 -23.48 -16.32
C ALA A 11 -18.91 -22.40 -16.14
N THR A 12 -18.61 -21.16 -16.50
CA THR A 12 -19.55 -20.03 -16.39
C THR A 12 -20.76 -20.21 -17.30
N GLU A 13 -20.53 -20.60 -18.56
CA GLU A 13 -21.59 -20.89 -19.54
C GLU A 13 -22.48 -22.08 -19.10
N GLY A 14 -21.88 -23.07 -18.45
CA GLY A 14 -22.60 -24.22 -17.89
C GLY A 14 -23.26 -23.99 -16.54
N GLY A 15 -23.14 -22.81 -15.92
CA GLY A 15 -23.75 -22.53 -14.60
C GLY A 15 -22.96 -23.03 -13.39
N GLY A 16 -21.68 -23.36 -13.56
CA GLY A 16 -20.72 -23.62 -12.48
C GLY A 16 -19.74 -24.76 -12.78
N PHE A 17 -18.71 -24.92 -11.95
CA PHE A 17 -17.66 -25.93 -12.14
C PHE A 17 -18.15 -27.38 -12.15
N HIS A 18 -19.34 -27.65 -11.62
CA HIS A 18 -19.94 -28.98 -11.59
C HIS A 18 -20.29 -29.51 -12.99
N THR A 19 -20.46 -28.63 -13.97
CA THR A 19 -20.79 -28.98 -15.37
C THR A 19 -19.59 -29.30 -16.24
N LEU A 20 -18.38 -29.01 -15.76
CA LEU A 20 -17.15 -29.43 -16.42
C LEU A 20 -16.98 -30.95 -16.34
N ALA A 21 -16.44 -31.52 -17.41
CA ALA A 21 -15.96 -32.91 -17.41
C ALA A 21 -14.92 -33.10 -16.29
N THR A 22 -14.88 -34.29 -15.69
CA THR A 22 -13.95 -34.58 -14.59
C THR A 22 -12.49 -34.32 -14.98
N GLU A 23 -12.09 -34.69 -16.20
CA GLU A 23 -10.75 -34.41 -16.73
C GLU A 23 -10.43 -32.91 -16.82
N ASP A 24 -11.39 -32.09 -17.25
CA ASP A 24 -11.21 -30.64 -17.37
C ASP A 24 -11.14 -29.98 -15.98
N ARG A 25 -11.88 -30.48 -15.00
CA ARG A 25 -11.76 -30.04 -13.60
C ARG A 25 -10.40 -30.36 -13.00
N ASP A 26 -9.91 -31.58 -13.23
CA ASP A 26 -8.63 -32.03 -12.70
C ASP A 26 -7.48 -31.22 -13.31
N ARG A 27 -7.53 -30.97 -14.63
CA ARG A 27 -6.58 -30.08 -15.32
C ARG A 27 -6.65 -28.65 -14.82
N LEU A 28 -7.85 -28.10 -14.62
CA LEU A 28 -8.01 -26.75 -14.06
C LEU A 28 -7.37 -26.67 -12.66
N ARG A 29 -7.59 -27.68 -11.82
CA ARG A 29 -7.04 -27.74 -10.46
C ARG A 29 -5.51 -27.83 -10.46
N GLU A 30 -4.94 -28.63 -11.36
CA GLU A 30 -3.48 -28.71 -11.54
C GLU A 30 -2.90 -27.37 -11.97
N LEU A 31 -3.50 -26.74 -12.99
CA LEU A 31 -3.05 -25.43 -13.50
C LEU A 31 -3.18 -24.33 -12.44
N SER A 32 -4.25 -24.34 -11.63
CA SER A 32 -4.42 -23.39 -10.52
C SER A 32 -3.33 -23.55 -9.46
N ARG A 33 -2.96 -24.79 -9.09
CA ARG A 33 -1.87 -25.04 -8.14
C ARG A 33 -0.52 -24.59 -8.67
N LEU A 34 -0.27 -24.78 -9.97
CA LEU A 34 0.95 -24.30 -10.60
C LEU A 34 1.02 -22.77 -10.58
N ALA A 35 -0.08 -22.09 -10.88
CA ALA A 35 -0.17 -20.63 -10.79
C ALA A 35 0.08 -20.13 -9.36
N GLU A 36 -0.58 -20.71 -8.37
CA GLU A 36 -0.38 -20.41 -6.94
C GLU A 36 1.09 -20.60 -6.53
N SER A 37 1.71 -21.74 -6.89
CA SER A 37 3.11 -21.99 -6.56
C SER A 37 4.09 -21.01 -7.22
N TRP A 38 3.74 -20.48 -8.39
CA TRP A 38 4.53 -19.47 -9.08
C TRP A 38 4.33 -18.09 -8.44
N GLU A 39 3.10 -17.74 -8.05
CA GLU A 39 2.77 -16.52 -7.33
C GLU A 39 3.43 -16.47 -5.94
N ASP A 40 3.47 -17.58 -5.21
CA ASP A 40 4.15 -17.71 -3.92
C ASP A 40 5.68 -17.50 -4.02
N GLN A 41 6.27 -17.79 -5.18
CA GLN A 41 7.68 -17.53 -5.44
C GLN A 41 7.97 -16.06 -5.77
N ILE A 42 6.94 -15.29 -6.11
CA ILE A 42 7.07 -13.86 -6.32
C ILE A 42 6.95 -13.21 -4.94
N PRO A 43 7.99 -12.49 -4.46
CA PRO A 43 7.84 -11.68 -3.28
C PRO A 43 6.64 -10.76 -3.50
N LEU A 44 5.61 -10.86 -2.66
CA LEU A 44 4.50 -9.91 -2.63
C LEU A 44 5.12 -8.53 -2.80
N MET A 45 4.66 -7.75 -3.81
CA MET A 45 5.20 -6.42 -4.08
C MET A 45 5.40 -5.73 -2.73
N PRO A 46 6.64 -5.35 -2.36
CA PRO A 46 6.89 -4.83 -1.03
C PRO A 46 5.92 -3.67 -0.82
N VAL A 47 5.09 -3.77 0.22
CA VAL A 47 4.22 -2.67 0.60
C VAL A 47 5.15 -1.48 0.75
N ARG A 48 5.00 -0.48 -0.13
CA ARG A 48 5.96 0.63 -0.22
C ARG A 48 5.94 1.35 1.11
N GLN A 49 6.93 1.06 1.95
CA GLN A 49 7.10 1.72 3.22
C GLN A 49 7.64 3.12 2.95
N PRO A 50 7.17 4.14 3.68
CA PRO A 50 7.72 5.47 3.56
C PRO A 50 9.22 5.45 3.84
N GLN A 51 10.01 5.96 2.90
CA GLN A 51 11.46 6.10 3.02
C GLN A 51 11.87 7.52 3.40
N THR A 52 10.92 8.45 3.46
CA THR A 52 11.16 9.84 3.86
C THR A 52 10.12 10.30 4.85
N ILE A 53 10.44 11.37 5.59
CA ILE A 53 9.44 11.97 6.49
C ILE A 53 8.26 12.56 5.69
N VAL A 54 8.51 13.06 4.47
CA VAL A 54 7.42 13.54 3.60
C VAL A 54 6.46 12.40 3.26
N GLU A 55 6.97 11.28 2.76
CA GLU A 55 6.15 10.09 2.46
C GLU A 55 5.41 9.58 3.72
N MET A 56 6.04 9.67 4.90
CA MET A 56 5.40 9.27 6.16
C MET A 56 4.26 10.22 6.53
N ILE A 57 4.42 11.53 6.33
CA ILE A 57 3.36 12.52 6.54
C ILE A 57 2.22 12.28 5.54
N GLU A 58 2.53 11.98 4.27
CA GLU A 58 1.52 11.65 3.25
C GLU A 58 0.72 10.40 3.63
N LEU A 59 1.41 9.36 4.12
CA LEU A 59 0.75 8.15 4.62
C LEU A 59 -0.20 8.49 5.77
N LYS A 60 0.24 9.28 6.75
CA LYS A 60 -0.59 9.70 7.89
C LYS A 60 -1.78 10.58 7.46
N MET A 61 -1.59 11.42 6.44
CA MET A 61 -2.68 12.18 5.83
C MET A 61 -3.70 11.26 5.16
N TYR A 62 -3.24 10.25 4.41
CA TYR A 62 -4.09 9.27 3.76
C TYR A 62 -4.89 8.44 4.78
N GLU A 63 -4.22 7.88 5.79
CA GLU A 63 -4.84 7.12 6.89
C GLU A 63 -5.92 7.95 7.61
N GLY A 64 -5.64 9.23 7.85
CA GLY A 64 -6.56 10.16 8.53
C GLY A 64 -7.59 10.83 7.63
N ARG A 65 -7.57 10.60 6.30
CA ARG A 65 -8.36 11.35 5.30
C ARG A 65 -8.22 12.87 5.43
N LEU A 66 -7.03 13.33 5.79
CA LEU A 66 -6.73 14.75 6.04
C LEU A 66 -6.19 15.43 4.78
N LYS A 67 -6.62 16.67 4.53
CA LYS A 67 -5.93 17.52 3.56
C LYS A 67 -4.74 18.18 4.23
N GLN A 68 -3.82 18.71 3.43
CA GLN A 68 -2.59 19.35 3.93
C GLN A 68 -2.90 20.49 4.92
N LYS A 69 -3.95 21.28 4.67
CA LYS A 69 -4.42 22.32 5.61
C LYS A 69 -4.82 21.75 6.98
N ASP A 70 -5.46 20.58 7.01
CA ASP A 70 -5.94 19.95 8.24
C ASP A 70 -4.75 19.35 9.01
N MET A 71 -3.78 18.79 8.29
CA MET A 71 -2.50 18.34 8.85
C MET A 71 -1.68 19.49 9.44
N ALA A 72 -1.68 20.67 8.81
CA ALA A 72 -1.01 21.86 9.34
C ALA A 72 -1.62 22.31 10.67
N VAL A 73 -2.95 22.30 10.76
CA VAL A 73 -3.68 22.58 12.01
C VAL A 73 -3.37 21.52 13.06
N LEU A 74 -3.38 20.24 12.68
CA LEU A 74 -3.09 19.13 13.59
C LEU A 74 -1.67 19.20 14.18
N LEU A 75 -0.68 19.58 13.36
CA LEU A 75 0.70 19.77 13.79
C LEU A 75 0.93 21.16 14.43
N ASP A 76 -0.08 22.03 14.45
CA ASP A 76 -0.01 23.40 14.94
C ASP A 76 1.19 24.16 14.31
N ILE A 77 1.20 24.16 12.98
CA ILE A 77 2.12 24.92 12.13
C ILE A 77 1.34 25.63 11.01
N SER A 78 1.93 26.68 10.41
CA SER A 78 1.26 27.35 9.31
C SER A 78 1.15 26.44 8.07
N PRO A 79 0.08 26.56 7.27
CA PRO A 79 -0.06 25.82 6.01
C PRO A 79 1.12 26.04 5.06
N THR A 80 1.68 27.25 5.03
CA THR A 80 2.89 27.57 4.25
C THR A 80 4.09 26.78 4.75
N ARG A 81 4.34 26.72 6.07
CA ARG A 81 5.46 25.95 6.64
C ARG A 81 5.32 24.47 6.32
N LEU A 82 4.12 23.90 6.43
CA LEU A 82 3.91 22.50 6.05
C LEU A 82 4.15 22.29 4.54
N SER A 83 3.70 23.21 3.68
CA SER A 83 3.94 23.12 2.25
C SER A 83 5.41 23.14 1.87
N GLU A 84 6.20 24.03 2.48
CA GLU A 84 7.65 24.06 2.28
C GLU A 84 8.34 22.74 2.69
N VAL A 85 7.89 22.13 3.79
CA VAL A 85 8.40 20.83 4.26
C VAL A 85 8.04 19.72 3.28
N MET A 86 6.77 19.63 2.84
CA MET A 86 6.31 18.63 1.87
C MET A 86 7.01 18.78 0.51
N GLN A 87 7.41 20.00 0.14
CA GLN A 87 8.18 20.28 -1.08
C GLN A 87 9.70 20.08 -0.90
N GLY A 88 10.17 19.71 0.31
CA GLY A 88 11.60 19.56 0.62
C GLY A 88 12.38 20.88 0.67
N LYS A 89 11.71 22.03 0.59
CA LYS A 89 12.35 23.37 0.65
C LYS A 89 12.79 23.75 2.06
N ARG A 90 12.24 23.09 3.07
CA ARG A 90 12.51 23.38 4.48
C ARG A 90 12.78 22.10 5.25
N LYS A 91 13.94 22.05 5.92
CA LYS A 91 14.31 20.97 6.84
C LYS A 91 13.42 20.93 8.07
N ILE A 92 13.30 19.75 8.67
CA ILE A 92 12.52 19.54 9.87
C ILE A 92 13.37 19.95 11.08
N ASN A 93 12.84 20.86 11.89
CA ASN A 93 13.49 21.28 13.13
C ASN A 93 13.01 20.45 14.32
N MET A 94 13.71 20.57 15.45
CA MET A 94 13.42 19.82 16.67
C MET A 94 11.98 20.03 17.19
N ASP A 95 11.41 21.22 17.01
CA ASP A 95 10.00 21.49 17.34
C ASP A 95 9.03 20.64 16.50
N LEU A 96 9.20 20.63 15.18
CA LEU A 96 8.37 19.83 14.30
C LEU A 96 8.61 18.32 14.53
N ALA A 97 9.85 17.89 14.72
CA ALA A 97 10.19 16.52 15.07
C ALA A 97 9.43 16.03 16.32
N LYS A 98 9.39 16.85 17.38
CA LYS A 98 8.62 16.54 18.60
C LYS A 98 7.13 16.38 18.32
N ARG A 99 6.56 17.19 17.41
CA ARG A 99 5.14 17.12 17.01
C ARG A 99 4.86 15.88 16.18
N LEU A 100 5.73 15.52 15.23
CA LEU A 100 5.64 14.29 14.45
C LEU A 100 5.63 13.05 15.37
N TYR A 101 6.50 13.02 16.38
CA TYR A 101 6.51 11.96 17.39
C TYR A 101 5.24 11.96 18.25
N LYS A 102 4.88 13.10 18.86
CA LYS A 102 3.78 13.15 19.84
C LYS A 102 2.41 12.96 19.21
N ILE A 103 2.20 13.55 18.03
CA ILE A 103 0.89 13.67 17.38
C ILE A 103 0.70 12.56 16.34
N LEU A 104 1.65 12.39 15.43
CA LEU A 104 1.55 11.37 14.37
C LEU A 104 2.10 10.00 14.78
N LYS A 105 2.67 9.88 15.98
CA LYS A 105 3.24 8.64 16.53
C LYS A 105 4.32 8.03 15.63
N ILE A 106 5.05 8.87 14.91
CA ILE A 106 6.20 8.45 14.09
C ILE A 106 7.37 8.16 15.02
N SER A 107 8.05 7.04 14.81
CA SER A 107 9.19 6.61 15.65
C SER A 107 10.28 7.70 15.70
N PRO A 108 10.84 8.00 16.88
CA PRO A 108 11.97 8.92 17.01
C PRO A 108 13.17 8.50 16.17
N GLU A 109 13.46 7.21 16.11
CA GLU A 109 14.56 6.63 15.32
C GLU A 109 14.37 6.97 13.83
N PHE A 110 13.18 6.73 13.30
CA PHE A 110 12.86 7.07 11.91
C PHE A 110 12.99 8.58 11.63
N ILE A 111 12.54 9.43 12.56
CA ILE A 111 12.66 10.89 12.42
C ILE A 111 14.14 11.29 12.41
N LEU A 112 14.97 10.73 13.29
CA LEU A 112 16.39 11.09 13.38
C LEU A 112 17.19 10.64 12.16
N GLU A 113 16.85 9.48 11.58
CA GLU A 113 17.50 8.97 10.37
C GLU A 113 17.13 9.77 9.11
N HIS A 114 15.96 10.43 9.08
CA HIS A 114 15.39 11.01 7.85
C HIS A 114 15.07 12.52 7.93
N ALA A 115 15.51 13.25 8.97
CA ALA A 115 15.21 14.68 9.22
C ALA A 115 16.10 15.71 8.51
#